data_AF-A0A1M7K3C3-F1
#
_entry.id   AF-A0A1M7K3C3-F1
#
_cell.length_a   1.000
_cell.length_b   1.000
_cell.length_c   1.000
_cell.angle_alpha   90.00
_cell.angle_beta   90.00
_cell.angle_gamma   90.00
#
_symmetry.space_group_name_H-M   'P 1'
#
loop_
_entity.id
_entity.type
_entity.pdbx_description
1 polymer ?
#
loop_
_entity_poly.entity_id
_entity_poly.type
_entity_poly.pdbx_seq_one_letter_code
_entity_poly.pdbx_strand_id
1 'polypeptide(L)'
;MKYYFLVFLFVIISCTNRNNENVNIFQKSNQKVIVIQPLGSFKAEEAKKVFVEIKTINPNVVLRSNISFPENSFYKPRNRYRADSIIKKLKNTIGEDSVIVGLSHSDISTTKNTIKDWGVMGLGYCPGKACVVSDFRLHVKNKNQQFYKLVLHELGHTAGLPHCAVKTCLMRDAEGGNPLDEEKDFCNNCKSFLKGKGWRLL
;
A
#
# COMPACT_ATOMS: atom_id res chain seq x y z
N MET A 1 -69.99 -24.58 24.72
CA MET A 1 -68.83 -23.67 24.86
C MET A 1 -67.56 -24.50 24.94
N LYS A 2 -66.63 -24.23 24.02
CA LYS A 2 -65.19 -24.59 23.99
C LYS A 2 -64.81 -26.07 24.15
N TYR A 3 -64.68 -26.72 22.99
CA TYR A 3 -63.83 -27.87 22.73
C TYR A 3 -62.36 -27.55 23.00
N TYR A 4 -61.62 -28.50 23.59
CA TYR A 4 -60.17 -28.60 23.37
C TYR A 4 -59.77 -30.05 23.11
N PHE A 5 -59.57 -30.30 21.82
CA PHE A 5 -59.05 -31.51 21.21
C PHE A 5 -57.53 -31.47 21.35
N LEU A 6 -56.95 -32.36 22.17
CA LEU A 6 -55.50 -32.42 22.40
C LEU A 6 -54.92 -33.47 21.46
N VAL A 7 -54.51 -33.02 20.27
CA VAL A 7 -53.83 -33.85 19.26
C VAL A 7 -52.39 -34.06 19.70
N PHE A 8 -52.05 -35.30 20.02
CA PHE A 8 -50.67 -35.75 20.14
C PHE A 8 -50.08 -35.89 18.73
N LEU A 9 -49.40 -34.84 18.25
CA LEU A 9 -48.69 -34.88 16.98
C LEU A 9 -47.28 -35.44 17.23
N PHE A 10 -47.04 -36.69 16.82
CA PHE A 10 -45.72 -37.27 16.70
C PHE A 10 -44.93 -36.49 15.64
N VAL A 11 -44.03 -35.60 16.06
CA VAL A 11 -43.05 -34.99 15.16
C VAL A 11 -41.88 -35.96 15.03
N ILE A 12 -41.92 -36.74 13.94
CA ILE A 12 -40.78 -37.46 13.38
C ILE A 12 -39.62 -36.49 13.15
N ILE A 13 -38.56 -36.64 13.94
CA ILE A 13 -37.28 -35.96 13.75
C ILE A 13 -36.64 -36.60 12.52
N SER A 14 -36.89 -36.02 11.35
CA SER A 14 -36.14 -36.32 10.13
C SER A 14 -34.80 -35.58 10.23
N CYS A 15 -33.75 -36.30 10.61
CA CYS A 15 -32.36 -35.85 10.47
C CYS A 15 -32.01 -35.79 8.98
N THR A 16 -32.28 -34.67 8.34
CA THR A 16 -31.77 -34.41 6.99
C THR A 16 -30.26 -34.19 7.09
N ASN A 17 -29.52 -35.14 6.56
CA ASN A 17 -28.06 -35.10 6.42
C ASN A 17 -27.67 -33.80 5.72
N ARG A 18 -27.16 -32.82 6.47
CA ARG A 18 -26.68 -31.55 5.92
C ARG A 18 -25.32 -31.85 5.31
N ASN A 19 -25.37 -32.30 4.05
CA ASN A 19 -24.22 -32.41 3.19
C ASN A 19 -23.40 -31.13 3.33
N ASN A 20 -22.09 -31.32 3.49
CA ASN A 20 -21.08 -30.28 3.38
C ASN A 20 -21.28 -29.53 2.07
N GLU A 21 -22.09 -28.47 2.10
CA GLU A 21 -21.94 -27.39 1.17
C GLU A 21 -20.60 -26.76 1.50
N ASN A 22 -19.58 -27.25 0.79
CA ASN A 22 -18.37 -26.52 0.52
C ASN A 22 -18.80 -25.18 -0.06
N VAL A 23 -19.09 -24.22 0.82
CA VAL A 23 -19.16 -22.82 0.45
C VAL A 23 -17.76 -22.53 -0.03
N ASN A 24 -17.59 -22.58 -1.33
CA ASN A 24 -16.48 -21.98 -2.05
C ASN A 24 -16.57 -20.47 -1.80
N ILE A 25 -16.23 -20.06 -0.58
CA ILE A 25 -15.69 -18.74 -0.29
C ILE A 25 -14.29 -18.77 -0.91
N PHE A 26 -14.23 -18.82 -2.24
CA PHE A 26 -13.15 -18.16 -2.94
C PHE A 26 -13.30 -16.71 -2.53
N GLN A 27 -12.57 -16.37 -1.47
CA GLN A 27 -12.37 -15.05 -0.93
C GLN A 27 -12.18 -14.15 -2.16
N LYS A 28 -13.23 -13.41 -2.53
CA LYS A 28 -13.15 -12.42 -3.60
C LYS A 28 -11.98 -11.54 -3.20
N SER A 29 -10.83 -11.71 -3.85
CA SER A 29 -9.63 -11.00 -3.47
C SER A 29 -9.98 -9.54 -3.63
N ASN A 30 -10.16 -8.84 -2.50
CA ASN A 30 -10.61 -7.46 -2.52
C ASN A 30 -9.38 -6.62 -2.83
N GLN A 31 -8.90 -6.80 -4.07
CA GLN A 31 -7.71 -6.18 -4.61
C GLN A 31 -7.91 -4.68 -4.51
N LYS A 32 -7.14 -4.05 -3.62
CA LYS A 32 -7.31 -2.65 -3.31
C LYS A 32 -7.09 -1.77 -4.55
N VAL A 33 -7.83 -0.67 -4.60
CA VAL A 33 -7.55 0.42 -5.55
C VAL A 33 -6.26 1.13 -5.12
N ILE A 34 -5.30 1.27 -6.02
CA ILE A 34 -4.09 2.08 -5.79
C ILE A 34 -4.35 3.49 -6.31
N VAL A 35 -4.32 4.47 -5.42
CA VAL A 35 -4.46 5.89 -5.74
C VAL A 35 -3.08 6.52 -5.79
N ILE A 36 -2.77 7.18 -6.89
CA ILE A 36 -1.52 7.94 -7.08
C ILE A 36 -1.83 9.42 -6.91
N GLN A 37 -1.15 10.07 -5.97
CA GLN A 37 -1.33 11.48 -5.64
C GLN A 37 -0.02 12.24 -5.83
N PRO A 38 0.15 12.97 -6.95
CA PRO A 38 1.26 13.90 -7.11
C PRO A 38 1.17 15.03 -6.07
N LEU A 39 2.31 15.44 -5.53
CA LEU A 39 2.42 16.50 -4.52
C LEU A 39 3.41 17.60 -4.96
N GLY A 40 3.01 18.85 -4.75
CA GLY A 40 3.86 20.01 -4.93
C GLY A 40 4.32 20.18 -6.38
N SER A 41 5.62 20.15 -6.62
CA SER A 41 6.19 20.34 -7.97
C SER A 41 6.16 19.09 -8.86
N PHE A 42 5.64 17.96 -8.37
CA PHE A 42 5.63 16.69 -9.11
C PHE A 42 4.71 16.76 -10.35
N LYS A 43 5.27 16.65 -11.55
CA LYS A 43 4.53 16.90 -12.80
C LYS A 43 3.57 15.76 -13.14
N ALA A 44 2.46 16.11 -13.80
CA ALA A 44 1.48 15.14 -14.26
C ALA A 44 2.07 14.07 -15.20
N GLU A 45 2.99 14.48 -16.10
CA GLU A 45 3.66 13.55 -17.02
C GLU A 45 4.57 12.53 -16.31
N GLU A 46 5.20 12.92 -15.20
CA GLU A 46 6.01 12.01 -14.38
C GLU A 46 5.11 11.02 -13.63
N ALA A 47 3.99 11.51 -13.09
CA ALA A 47 3.01 10.66 -12.42
C ALA A 47 2.33 9.67 -13.37
N LYS A 48 2.10 10.05 -14.63
CA LYS A 48 1.59 9.15 -15.67
C LYS A 48 2.52 7.97 -15.93
N LYS A 49 3.84 8.16 -15.88
CA LYS A 49 4.81 7.06 -16.04
C LYS A 49 4.65 6.03 -14.93
N VAL A 50 4.63 6.49 -13.68
CA VAL A 50 4.38 5.61 -12.50
C VAL A 50 3.02 4.92 -12.60
N PHE A 51 1.98 5.64 -13.04
CA PHE A 51 0.65 5.07 -13.27
C PHE A 51 0.67 3.89 -14.25
N VAL A 52 1.33 4.05 -15.41
CA VAL A 52 1.45 3.00 -16.41
C VAL A 52 2.14 1.77 -15.83
N GLU A 53 3.24 1.98 -15.10
CA GLU A 53 4.00 0.87 -14.49
C GLU A 53 3.20 0.14 -13.40
N ILE A 54 2.55 0.87 -12.47
CA ILE A 54 1.70 0.24 -11.44
C ILE A 54 0.52 -0.51 -12.07
N LYS A 55 -0.03 -0.03 -13.19
CA LYS A 55 -1.15 -0.68 -13.88
C LYS A 55 -0.80 -2.08 -14.38
N THR A 56 0.49 -2.39 -14.60
CA THR A 56 0.96 -3.72 -14.98
C THR A 56 0.79 -4.75 -13.85
N ILE A 57 0.90 -4.32 -12.59
CA ILE A 57 0.83 -5.18 -11.40
C ILE A 57 -0.52 -5.08 -10.66
N ASN A 58 -1.31 -4.04 -10.91
CA ASN A 58 -2.65 -3.88 -10.36
C ASN A 58 -3.52 -3.16 -11.40
N PRO A 59 -4.60 -3.75 -11.94
CA PRO A 59 -5.48 -3.05 -12.90
C PRO A 59 -6.30 -1.89 -12.28
N ASN A 60 -6.51 -1.90 -10.96
CA ASN A 60 -7.36 -0.94 -10.25
C ASN A 60 -6.50 0.23 -9.76
N VAL A 61 -6.15 1.14 -10.66
CA VAL A 61 -5.30 2.30 -10.36
C VAL A 61 -6.02 3.58 -10.73
N VAL A 62 -5.93 4.59 -9.87
CA VAL A 62 -6.46 5.93 -10.09
C VAL A 62 -5.33 6.94 -9.97
N LEU A 63 -5.10 7.74 -11.00
CA LEU A 63 -4.20 8.90 -10.94
C LEU A 63 -5.01 10.16 -10.66
N ARG A 64 -4.71 10.85 -9.56
CA ARG A 64 -5.34 12.13 -9.20
C ARG A 64 -4.60 13.33 -9.80
N SER A 65 -5.28 14.47 -9.85
CA SER A 65 -4.64 15.76 -10.12
C SER A 65 -3.61 16.09 -9.04
N ASN A 66 -2.58 16.85 -9.42
CA ASN A 66 -1.57 17.33 -8.47
C ASN A 66 -2.20 18.28 -7.45
N ILE A 67 -1.76 18.19 -6.20
CA ILE A 67 -2.16 19.07 -5.08
C ILE A 67 -0.91 19.60 -4.37
N SER A 68 -1.05 20.72 -3.67
CA SER A 68 -0.02 21.16 -2.71
C SER A 68 0.15 20.12 -1.58
N PHE A 69 1.29 20.15 -0.89
CA PHE A 69 1.48 19.31 0.29
C PHE A 69 0.39 19.58 1.33
N PRO A 70 -0.07 18.55 2.07
CA PRO A 70 -1.04 18.74 3.14
C PRO A 70 -0.56 19.77 4.17
N GLU A 71 -1.47 20.58 4.67
CA GLU A 71 -1.16 21.56 5.72
C GLU A 71 -0.49 20.92 6.94
N ASN A 72 0.39 21.68 7.60
CA ASN A 72 1.15 21.25 8.78
C ASN A 72 2.08 20.05 8.54
N SER A 73 2.44 19.78 7.29
CA SER A 73 3.50 18.81 6.94
C SER A 73 4.87 19.46 6.81
N PHE A 74 4.98 20.77 6.59
CA PHE A 74 6.28 21.41 6.39
C PHE A 74 7.05 21.60 7.71
N TYR A 75 8.29 21.12 7.75
CA TYR A 75 9.24 21.27 8.84
C TYR A 75 10.29 22.33 8.49
N LYS A 76 9.99 23.57 8.87
CA LYS A 76 10.81 24.75 8.58
C LYS A 76 12.29 24.63 8.95
N PRO A 77 12.69 24.09 10.12
CA PRO A 77 14.11 24.10 10.53
C PRO A 77 15.06 23.36 9.59
N ARG A 78 14.56 22.42 8.77
CA ARG A 78 15.38 21.67 7.81
C ARG A 78 14.86 21.73 6.37
N ASN A 79 13.85 22.55 6.11
CA ASN A 79 13.22 22.68 4.80
C ASN A 79 12.77 21.32 4.21
N ARG A 80 12.10 20.50 5.04
CA ARG A 80 11.59 19.17 4.66
C ARG A 80 10.10 19.06 4.89
N TYR A 81 9.45 18.09 4.27
CA TYR A 81 8.09 17.71 4.62
C TYR A 81 8.05 16.43 5.46
N ARG A 82 7.25 16.45 6.51
CA ARG A 82 7.03 15.34 7.44
C ARG A 82 6.20 14.25 6.79
N ALA A 83 6.84 13.16 6.42
CA ALA A 83 6.23 12.01 5.76
C ALA A 83 5.08 11.41 6.60
N ASP A 84 5.28 11.31 7.91
CA ASP A 84 4.25 10.88 8.87
C ASP A 84 3.01 11.79 8.87
N SER A 85 3.21 13.12 8.81
CA SER A 85 2.11 14.09 8.67
C SER A 85 1.40 13.98 7.32
N ILE A 86 2.15 13.80 6.22
CA ILE A 86 1.58 13.60 4.87
C ILE A 86 0.69 12.36 4.86
N ILE A 87 1.22 11.21 5.30
CA ILE A 87 0.49 9.93 5.36
C ILE A 87 -0.78 10.06 6.20
N LYS A 88 -0.70 10.72 7.37
CA LYS A 88 -1.85 10.95 8.26
C LYS A 88 -2.99 11.68 7.55
N LYS A 89 -2.67 12.63 6.66
CA LYS A 89 -3.67 13.39 5.89
C LYS A 89 -4.18 12.58 4.70
N LEU A 90 -3.27 12.01 3.89
CA LEU A 90 -3.65 11.27 2.67
C LEU A 90 -4.56 10.08 2.95
N LYS A 91 -4.30 9.31 4.01
CA LYS A 91 -5.11 8.13 4.35
C LYS A 91 -6.60 8.44 4.59
N ASN A 92 -6.93 9.68 4.98
CA ASN A 92 -8.31 10.11 5.24
C ASN A 92 -9.03 10.61 3.98
N THR A 93 -8.38 10.58 2.82
CA THR A 93 -8.92 11.05 1.52
C THR A 93 -9.34 9.90 0.60
N ILE A 94 -9.30 8.67 1.09
CA ILE A 94 -9.58 7.45 0.34
C ILE A 94 -10.50 6.52 1.15
N GLY A 95 -11.18 5.61 0.45
CA GLY A 95 -12.01 4.58 1.07
C GLY A 95 -11.22 3.42 1.69
N GLU A 96 -11.93 2.55 2.40
CA GLU A 96 -11.37 1.33 3.03
C GLU A 96 -10.79 0.33 2.02
N ASP A 97 -11.34 0.32 0.81
CA ASP A 97 -10.97 -0.52 -0.33
C ASP A 97 -9.72 -0.01 -1.08
N SER A 98 -9.10 1.06 -0.59
CA SER A 98 -8.07 1.78 -1.31
C SER A 98 -6.76 1.89 -0.52
N VAL A 99 -5.68 2.16 -1.24
CA VAL A 99 -4.38 2.58 -0.72
C VAL A 99 -3.90 3.77 -1.54
N ILE A 100 -3.21 4.73 -0.92
CA ILE A 100 -2.72 5.94 -1.61
C ILE A 100 -1.20 6.09 -1.48
N VAL A 101 -0.53 6.39 -2.59
CA VAL A 101 0.88 6.77 -2.61
C VAL A 101 1.02 8.24 -3.02
N GLY A 102 1.66 9.03 -2.15
CA GLY A 102 2.08 10.39 -2.47
C GLY A 102 3.40 10.38 -3.25
N LEU A 103 3.48 11.14 -4.35
CA LEU A 103 4.70 11.29 -5.17
C LEU A 103 5.26 12.71 -5.05
N SER A 104 6.55 12.84 -4.76
CA SER A 104 7.18 14.12 -4.42
C SER A 104 8.59 14.28 -4.99
N HIS A 105 9.00 15.53 -5.24
CA HIS A 105 10.40 15.92 -5.44
C HIS A 105 11.04 16.60 -4.24
N SER A 106 10.27 16.91 -3.20
CA SER A 106 10.78 17.58 -1.99
C SER A 106 11.37 16.57 -1.01
N ASP A 107 12.41 16.97 -0.28
CA ASP A 107 12.97 16.15 0.79
C ASP A 107 11.91 15.86 1.87
N ILE A 108 11.87 14.61 2.31
CA ILE A 108 10.90 14.15 3.32
C ILE A 108 11.60 13.55 4.53
N SER A 109 10.92 13.59 5.66
CA SER A 109 11.47 13.14 6.93
C SER A 109 10.44 12.52 7.85
N THR A 110 10.91 11.77 8.83
CA THR A 110 10.11 11.21 9.92
C THR A 110 10.91 11.27 11.22
N THR A 111 10.31 10.88 12.34
CA THR A 111 11.05 10.66 13.58
C THR A 111 11.61 9.25 13.60
N LYS A 112 12.92 9.12 13.82
CA LYS A 112 13.61 7.83 13.98
C LYS A 112 14.41 7.85 15.28
N ASN A 113 14.06 6.99 16.23
CA ASN A 113 14.62 6.98 17.58
C ASN A 113 14.52 8.38 18.22
N THR A 114 15.64 8.95 18.67
CA THR A 114 15.72 10.29 19.25
C THR A 114 15.82 11.40 18.20
N ILE A 115 15.96 11.07 16.91
CA ILE A 115 16.11 12.05 15.83
C ILE A 115 14.73 12.43 15.30
N LYS A 116 14.25 13.61 15.72
CA LYS A 116 12.92 14.14 15.35
C LYS A 116 12.70 14.28 13.85
N ASP A 117 13.75 14.63 13.11
CA ASP A 117 13.71 14.94 11.67
C ASP A 117 14.78 14.13 10.91
N TRP A 118 14.58 12.82 10.89
CA TRP A 118 15.38 11.87 10.13
C TRP A 118 14.89 11.84 8.68
N GLY A 119 15.80 12.13 7.74
CA GLY A 119 15.45 12.16 6.33
C GLY A 119 15.32 10.76 5.72
N VAL A 120 14.31 10.57 4.87
CA VAL A 120 13.98 9.28 4.25
C VAL A 120 13.67 9.45 2.77
N MET A 121 13.80 8.38 1.99
CA MET A 121 13.40 8.37 0.57
C MET A 121 11.90 8.08 0.43
N GLY A 122 11.36 7.25 1.32
CA GLY A 122 9.95 6.91 1.40
C GLY A 122 9.54 6.59 2.83
N LEU A 123 8.23 6.55 3.06
CA LEU A 123 7.65 6.03 4.28
C LEU A 123 6.27 5.43 3.98
N GLY A 124 6.04 4.23 4.49
CA GLY A 124 4.75 3.55 4.54
C GLY A 124 4.58 2.85 5.88
N TYR A 125 3.34 2.78 6.36
CA TYR A 125 3.02 1.95 7.53
C TYR A 125 2.79 0.50 7.10
N CYS A 126 3.16 -0.44 7.97
CA CYS A 126 3.11 -1.87 7.68
C CYS A 126 2.23 -2.63 8.70
N PRO A 127 0.99 -3.04 8.33
CA PRO A 127 0.23 -2.60 7.15
C PRO A 127 -0.25 -1.15 7.28
N GLY A 128 -0.73 -0.58 6.18
CA GLY A 128 -1.16 0.82 6.12
C GLY A 128 -2.08 1.11 4.95
N LYS A 129 -2.70 2.29 4.95
CA LYS A 129 -3.54 2.78 3.84
C LYS A 129 -2.86 3.87 3.02
N ALA A 130 -1.73 4.39 3.47
CA ALA A 130 -1.03 5.44 2.77
C ALA A 130 0.48 5.31 2.94
N CYS A 131 1.19 5.73 1.91
CA CYS A 131 2.63 5.94 1.91
C CYS A 131 2.98 7.20 1.11
N VAL A 132 4.22 7.65 1.22
CA VAL A 132 4.76 8.77 0.43
C VAL A 132 6.19 8.45 0.01
N VAL A 133 6.54 8.81 -1.21
CA VAL A 133 7.87 8.59 -1.81
C VAL A 133 8.39 9.90 -2.38
N SER A 134 9.69 10.13 -2.22
CA SER A 134 10.41 11.27 -2.78
C SER A 134 11.63 10.82 -3.56
N ASP A 135 11.83 11.42 -4.74
CA ASP A 135 13.04 11.21 -5.54
C ASP A 135 14.22 12.10 -5.11
N PHE A 136 14.02 13.00 -4.13
CA PHE A 136 15.00 14.00 -3.71
C PHE A 136 16.37 13.41 -3.33
N ARG A 137 16.36 12.22 -2.73
CA ARG A 137 17.54 11.52 -2.20
C ARG A 137 18.05 10.41 -3.14
N LEU A 138 17.44 10.24 -4.32
CA LEU A 138 17.82 9.21 -5.27
C LEU A 138 19.00 9.64 -6.14
N HIS A 139 19.75 8.65 -6.65
CA HIS A 139 20.87 8.93 -7.55
C HIS A 139 20.37 9.34 -8.94
N VAL A 140 21.00 10.36 -9.54
CA VAL A 140 20.56 10.95 -10.82
C VAL A 140 20.59 9.95 -11.97
N LYS A 141 21.60 9.05 -12.02
CA LYS A 141 21.85 8.15 -13.16
C LYS A 141 20.66 7.22 -13.47
N ASN A 142 20.05 6.61 -12.46
CA ASN A 142 18.96 5.63 -12.60
C ASN A 142 17.67 6.08 -11.90
N LYS A 143 17.50 7.39 -11.72
CA LYS A 143 16.49 7.97 -10.81
C LYS A 143 15.07 7.43 -11.03
N ASN A 144 14.61 7.34 -12.28
CA ASN A 144 13.25 6.89 -12.58
C ASN A 144 13.03 5.42 -12.19
N GLN A 145 14.01 4.56 -12.48
CA GLN A 145 13.94 3.15 -12.12
C GLN A 145 13.98 2.96 -10.60
N GLN A 146 14.88 3.68 -9.92
CA GLN A 146 14.96 3.67 -8.45
C GLN A 146 13.65 4.17 -7.83
N PHE A 147 13.08 5.24 -8.37
CA PHE A 147 11.83 5.82 -7.88
C PHE A 147 10.68 4.81 -7.98
N TYR A 148 10.55 4.11 -9.11
CA TYR A 148 9.52 3.08 -9.25
C TYR A 148 9.73 1.91 -8.27
N LYS A 149 10.96 1.41 -8.14
CA LYS A 149 11.29 0.36 -7.15
C LYS A 149 10.91 0.79 -5.73
N LEU A 150 11.19 2.04 -5.37
CA LEU A 150 10.85 2.59 -4.06
C LEU A 150 9.33 2.77 -3.88
N VAL A 151 8.60 3.15 -4.92
CA VAL A 151 7.12 3.14 -4.89
C VAL A 151 6.57 1.74 -4.61
N LEU A 152 7.14 0.71 -5.25
CA LEU A 152 6.76 -0.68 -4.99
C LEU A 152 7.12 -1.12 -3.57
N HIS A 153 8.29 -0.72 -3.05
CA HIS A 153 8.72 -0.98 -1.68
C HIS A 153 7.70 -0.44 -0.67
N GLU A 154 7.34 0.83 -0.78
CA GLU A 154 6.41 1.46 0.16
C GLU A 154 4.98 0.92 0.02
N LEU A 155 4.53 0.62 -1.20
CA LEU A 155 3.26 -0.07 -1.41
C LEU A 155 3.29 -1.50 -0.83
N GLY A 156 4.43 -2.18 -0.89
CA GLY A 156 4.66 -3.48 -0.22
C GLY A 156 4.43 -3.39 1.29
N HIS A 157 5.00 -2.37 1.95
CA HIS A 157 4.73 -2.09 3.36
C HIS A 157 3.25 -1.87 3.61
N THR A 158 2.57 -1.04 2.81
CA THR A 158 1.12 -0.81 3.02
C THR A 158 0.28 -2.09 2.92
N ALA A 159 0.71 -3.07 2.11
CA ALA A 159 0.09 -4.38 2.01
C ALA A 159 0.37 -5.31 3.22
N GLY A 160 1.30 -4.93 4.12
CA GLY A 160 1.70 -5.65 5.31
C GLY A 160 2.98 -6.47 5.17
N LEU A 161 3.78 -6.21 4.12
CA LEU A 161 5.03 -6.93 3.88
C LEU A 161 6.18 -6.22 4.64
N PRO A 162 6.86 -6.86 5.61
CA PRO A 162 7.99 -6.25 6.29
C PRO A 162 9.24 -6.23 5.41
N HIS A 163 10.33 -5.61 5.92
CA HIS A 163 11.62 -5.70 5.26
C HIS A 163 12.08 -7.15 5.04
N CYS A 164 12.76 -7.39 3.92
CA CYS A 164 13.26 -8.68 3.51
C CYS A 164 14.78 -8.74 3.64
N ALA A 165 15.30 -9.85 4.17
CA ALA A 165 16.75 -10.08 4.28
C ALA A 165 17.43 -10.32 2.92
N VAL A 166 16.67 -10.70 1.88
CA VAL A 166 17.19 -10.95 0.53
C VAL A 166 17.64 -9.63 -0.08
N LYS A 167 18.95 -9.47 -0.28
CA LYS A 167 19.57 -8.20 -0.70
C LYS A 167 19.21 -7.75 -2.13
N THR A 168 18.70 -8.66 -2.96
CA THR A 168 18.17 -8.35 -4.31
C THR A 168 16.66 -8.11 -4.33
N CYS A 169 15.98 -8.25 -3.18
CA CYS A 169 14.53 -8.05 -3.08
C CYS A 169 14.19 -6.57 -2.98
N LEU A 170 13.12 -6.12 -3.64
CA LEU A 170 12.60 -4.74 -3.50
C LEU A 170 12.19 -4.35 -2.08
N MET A 171 11.98 -5.33 -1.18
CA MET A 171 11.67 -5.08 0.23
C MET A 171 12.92 -5.02 1.13
N ARG A 172 14.14 -4.98 0.58
CA ARG A 172 15.35 -4.81 1.37
C ARG A 172 15.31 -3.48 2.13
N ASP A 173 15.74 -3.48 3.39
CA ASP A 173 15.95 -2.23 4.13
C ASP A 173 17.14 -1.45 3.54
N ALA A 174 16.94 -0.16 3.30
CA ALA A 174 18.01 0.71 2.82
C ALA A 174 19.11 0.93 3.87
N GLU A 175 18.84 0.69 5.16
CA GLU A 175 19.79 0.82 6.28
C GLU A 175 20.47 2.21 6.35
N GLY A 176 19.82 3.23 5.79
CA GLY A 176 20.34 4.61 5.70
C GLY A 176 21.09 4.95 4.41
N GLY A 177 21.29 3.98 3.51
CA GLY A 177 21.86 4.17 2.17
C GLY A 177 20.79 4.22 1.07
N ASN A 178 21.20 3.81 -0.14
CA ASN A 178 20.34 3.66 -1.31
C ASN A 178 20.77 2.41 -2.12
N PRO A 179 20.31 1.19 -1.76
CA PRO A 179 20.67 -0.05 -2.45
C PRO A 179 19.81 -0.33 -3.70
N LEU A 180 18.97 0.62 -4.15
CA LEU A 180 17.96 0.39 -5.18
C LEU A 180 18.53 -0.06 -6.53
N ASP A 181 19.80 0.21 -6.83
CA ASP A 181 20.48 -0.31 -8.02
C ASP A 181 20.80 -1.81 -7.94
N GLU A 182 21.01 -2.35 -6.73
CA GLU A 182 21.30 -3.77 -6.48
C GLU A 182 20.03 -4.64 -6.47
N GLU A 183 18.90 -4.04 -6.12
CA GLU A 183 17.61 -4.71 -6.09
C GLU A 183 17.10 -5.01 -7.49
N LYS A 184 16.46 -6.17 -7.68
CA LYS A 184 16.03 -6.65 -9.00
C LYS A 184 14.51 -6.71 -9.10
N ASP A 185 13.89 -7.46 -8.19
CA ASP A 185 12.45 -7.73 -8.15
C ASP A 185 12.07 -8.22 -6.74
N PHE A 186 10.79 -8.34 -6.42
CA PHE A 186 10.35 -9.05 -5.22
C PHE A 186 10.84 -10.50 -5.25
N CYS A 187 11.36 -11.01 -4.12
CA CYS A 187 11.70 -12.42 -4.01
C CYS A 187 10.43 -13.30 -4.02
N ASN A 188 10.58 -14.61 -4.24
CA ASN A 188 9.44 -15.55 -4.34
C ASN A 188 8.48 -15.45 -3.14
N ASN A 189 8.99 -15.29 -1.92
CA ASN A 189 8.17 -15.16 -0.72
C ASN A 189 7.35 -13.86 -0.72
N CYS A 190 7.98 -12.73 -1.09
CA CYS A 190 7.32 -11.45 -1.21
C CYS A 190 6.27 -11.45 -2.33
N LYS A 191 6.58 -12.07 -3.47
CA LYS A 191 5.64 -12.26 -4.58
C LYS A 191 4.42 -13.06 -4.16
N SER A 192 4.62 -14.21 -3.51
CA SER A 192 3.52 -15.05 -3.02
C SER A 192 2.62 -14.30 -2.04
N PHE A 193 3.20 -13.53 -1.12
CA PHE A 193 2.44 -12.68 -0.20
C PHE A 193 1.60 -11.63 -0.95
N LEU A 194 2.21 -10.88 -1.87
CA LEU A 194 1.53 -9.83 -2.63
C LEU A 194 0.48 -10.37 -3.61
N LYS A 195 0.71 -11.54 -4.22
CA LYS A 195 -0.29 -12.26 -5.01
C LYS A 195 -1.52 -12.60 -4.15
N GLY A 196 -1.33 -13.01 -2.90
CA GLY A 196 -2.41 -13.19 -1.92
C GLY A 196 -3.16 -11.89 -1.58
N LYS A 197 -2.59 -10.72 -1.88
CA LYS A 197 -3.23 -9.39 -1.77
C LYS A 197 -3.83 -8.90 -3.10
N GLY A 198 -3.81 -9.74 -4.14
CA GLY A 198 -4.36 -9.43 -5.47
C GLY A 198 -3.38 -8.76 -6.43
N TRP A 199 -2.09 -8.72 -6.14
CA TRP A 199 -1.09 -8.17 -7.08
C TRP A 199 -0.79 -9.16 -8.20
N ARG A 200 -0.72 -8.67 -9.45
CA ARG A 200 -0.41 -9.41 -10.67
C ARG A 200 1.10 -9.40 -10.92
N LEU A 201 1.83 -10.10 -10.06
CA LEU A 201 3.27 -10.30 -10.23
C LEU A 201 3.53 -11.57 -11.03
N LEU A 202 4.58 -11.59 -11.86
CA LEU A 202 5.06 -12.80 -12.51
C LEU A 202 5.75 -13.71 -11.48
#